data_AF-A0A7V0LZZ9-F1
#
_entry.id   AF-A0A7V0LZZ9-F1
#
_cell.length_a   1.000
_cell.length_b   1.000
_cell.length_c   1.000
_cell.angle_alpha   90.00
_cell.angle_beta   90.00
_cell.angle_gamma   90.00
#
_symmetry.space_group_name_H-M   'P 1'
#
loop_
_entity.id
_entity.type
_entity.pdbx_description
1 polymer ?
#
loop_
_entity_poly.entity_id
_entity_poly.type
_entity_poly.pdbx_seq_one_letter_code
_entity_poly.pdbx_strand_id
1 'polypeptide(L)' 'MASLQVVRFSEEDSEAWDKFVESANNGTLFHTRKFLNYHPKGRFQDHSLIFRKGEKIAAVFPAVECI' A
#
# COMPACT_ATOMS: atom_id res chain seq x y z
N MET A 1 -11.07 -16.82 -14.71
CA MET A 1 -11.05 -15.78 -13.65
C MET A 1 -9.60 -15.38 -13.41
N ALA A 2 -9.28 -14.09 -13.27
CA ALA A 2 -7.91 -13.69 -12.94
C ALA A 2 -7.55 -14.11 -11.51
N SER A 3 -6.36 -14.69 -11.33
CA SER A 3 -5.82 -15.06 -10.02
C SER A 3 -5.45 -13.83 -9.20
N LEU A 4 -5.45 -13.98 -7.88
CA LEU A 4 -4.95 -12.96 -6.97
C LEU A 4 -3.42 -13.11 -6.84
N GLN A 5 -2.70 -12.02 -7.04
CA GLN A 5 -1.25 -11.95 -6.87
C GLN A 5 -0.94 -11.03 -5.70
N VAL A 6 0.08 -11.39 -4.92
CA VAL A 6 0.58 -10.57 -3.81
C VAL A 6 1.98 -10.13 -4.16
N VAL A 7 2.23 -8.83 -4.12
CA VAL A 7 3.58 -8.28 -4.33
C VAL A 7 3.95 -7.30 -3.23
N ARG A 8 5.25 -7.09 -3.05
CA ARG A 8 5.76 -6.03 -2.19
C ARG A 8 5.46 -4.66 -2.81
N PHE A 9 5.13 -3.70 -1.96
CA PHE A 9 5.08 -2.29 -2.32
C PHE A 9 6.47 -1.80 -2.76
N SER A 10 6.48 -0.93 -3.77
CA SER A 10 7.61 -0.09 -4.16
C SER A 10 7.18 1.37 -4.19
N GLU A 11 8.11 2.32 -4.08
CA GLU A 11 7.77 3.76 -4.12
C GLU A 11 7.06 4.18 -5.41
N GLU A 12 7.29 3.46 -6.52
CA GLU A 12 6.61 3.64 -7.80
C GLU A 12 5.09 3.36 -7.71
N ASP A 13 4.67 2.52 -6.76
CA ASP A 13 3.26 2.21 -6.53
C ASP A 13 2.54 3.28 -5.71
N SER A 14 3.24 4.29 -5.16
CA SER A 14 2.68 5.19 -4.15
C SER A 14 1.44 5.94 -4.62
N GLU A 15 1.45 6.45 -5.84
CA GLU A 15 0.30 7.18 -6.39
C GLU A 15 -0.89 6.25 -6.65
N ALA A 16 -0.64 5.05 -7.19
CA ALA A 16 -1.69 4.07 -7.46
C ALA A 16 -2.31 3.54 -6.15
N TRP A 17 -1.50 3.36 -5.11
CA TRP A 17 -1.95 2.99 -3.78
C TRP A 17 -2.89 4.04 -3.19
N ASP A 18 -2.50 5.31 -3.20
CA ASP A 18 -3.32 6.38 -2.63
C ASP A 18 -4.64 6.55 -3.38
N LYS A 19 -4.63 6.49 -4.72
CA LYS A 19 -5.86 6.49 -5.53
C LYS A 19 -6.77 5.30 -5.23
N PHE A 20 -6.20 4.12 -4.99
CA PHE A 20 -6.98 2.95 -4.56
C PHE A 20 -7.61 3.18 -3.19
N VAL A 21 -6.86 3.69 -2.22
CA VAL A 21 -7.37 3.99 -0.88
C VAL A 21 -8.50 5.03 -0.95
N GLU A 22 -8.31 6.12 -1.69
CA GLU A 22 -9.32 7.19 -1.85
C GLU A 22 -10.63 6.70 -2.48
N SER A 23 -10.57 5.67 -3.32
CA SER A 23 -11.75 5.07 -3.97
C SER A 23 -12.37 3.89 -3.21
N ALA A 24 -11.71 3.41 -2.15
CA ALA A 24 -12.17 2.25 -1.39
C ALA A 24 -13.14 2.64 -0.28
N ASN A 25 -14.23 1.88 -0.11
CA ASN A 25 -15.21 2.09 0.98
C ASN A 25 -14.59 2.06 2.38
N ASN A 26 -13.53 1.26 2.57
CA ASN A 26 -12.81 1.13 3.84
C ASN A 26 -11.50 1.94 3.87
N GLY A 27 -11.24 2.73 2.84
CA GLY A 27 -10.06 3.57 2.75
C GLY A 27 -10.17 4.75 3.70
N THR A 28 -9.15 4.95 4.52
CA THR A 28 -9.03 6.11 5.40
C THR A 28 -7.66 6.77 5.21
N LEU A 29 -7.51 7.99 5.69
CA LEU A 29 -6.21 8.70 5.68
C LEU A 29 -5.06 7.82 6.20
N PHE A 30 -5.31 7.00 7.23
CA PHE A 30 -4.31 6.13 7.86
C PHE A 30 -3.78 5.01 6.96
N HIS A 31 -4.43 4.75 5.83
CA HIS A 31 -3.98 3.78 4.83
C HIS A 31 -3.18 4.42 3.70
N THR A 32 -3.12 5.76 3.60
CA THR A 32 -2.39 6.45 2.52
C THR A 32 -0.88 6.40 2.74
N ARG A 33 -0.11 6.31 1.66
CA ARG A 33 1.35 6.43 1.67
C ARG A 33 1.80 7.80 2.16
N LYS A 34 1.07 8.86 1.81
CA LYS A 34 1.30 10.21 2.37
C LYS A 34 1.27 10.22 3.89
N PHE A 35 0.30 9.54 4.51
CA PHE A 35 0.24 9.43 5.96
C PHE A 35 1.34 8.50 6.47
N LEU A 36 1.46 7.27 5.97
CA LEU A 36 2.41 6.28 6.49
C LEU A 36 3.87 6.78 6.47
N ASN A 37 4.24 7.53 5.43
CA ASN A 37 5.58 8.11 5.23
C ASN A 37 5.83 9.42 6.00
N TYR A 38 4.94 9.84 6.93
CA TYR A 38 5.20 11.04 7.75
C TYR A 38 6.41 10.86 8.69
N HIS A 39 6.73 9.61 9.00
CA HIS A 39 7.84 9.26 9.89
C HIS A 39 9.21 9.57 9.25
N PRO A 40 10.21 9.96 10.04
CA PRO A 40 11.57 10.17 9.53
C PRO A 40 12.12 8.92 8.81
N LYS A 41 12.87 9.15 7.72
CA LYS A 41 13.56 8.07 7.01
C LYS A 41 14.44 7.28 7.97
N GLY A 42 14.38 5.95 7.85
CA GLY A 42 15.16 5.04 8.70
C GLY A 42 14.50 4.66 10.03
N ARG A 43 13.32 5.19 10.36
CA ARG A 43 12.58 4.76 11.56
C ARG A 43 12.02 3.34 11.43
N PHE A 44 11.67 2.92 10.22
CA PHE A 44 11.00 1.66 9.95
C PHE A 44 11.50 1.04 8.65
N GLN A 45 11.49 -0.29 8.58
CA GLN A 45 11.60 -1.03 7.31
C GLN A 45 10.20 -1.29 6.77
N ASP A 46 9.95 -0.88 5.52
CA ASP A 46 8.64 -1.07 4.89
C ASP A 46 8.46 -2.52 4.42
N HIS A 47 7.32 -3.10 4.78
CA HIS A 47 6.90 -4.45 4.44
C HIS A 47 5.51 -4.50 3.80
N SER A 48 4.99 -3.36 3.37
CA SER A 48 3.66 -3.21 2.80
C SER A 48 3.44 -4.10 1.58
N LEU A 49 2.22 -4.58 1.42
CA LEU A 49 1.81 -5.51 0.37
C LEU A 49 0.70 -4.91 -0.50
N ILE A 50 0.74 -5.24 -1.79
CA ILE A 50 -0.32 -4.93 -2.76
C ILE A 50 -0.89 -6.25 -3.29
N PHE A 51 -2.21 -6.39 -3.19
CA PHE A 51 -2.94 -7.52 -3.75
C PHE A 51 -3.54 -7.11 -5.09
N ARG A 52 -3.13 -7.78 -6.17
CA ARG A 52 -3.56 -7.48 -7.55
C ARG A 52 -4.44 -8.58 -8.11
N LYS A 53 -5.49 -8.20 -8.83
CA LYS A 53 -6.32 -9.10 -9.64
C LYS A 53 -6.23 -8.66 -11.10
N GLY A 54 -5.31 -9.27 -11.84
CA GLY A 54 -4.84 -8.72 -13.12
C GLY A 54 -4.08 -7.41 -12.88
N GLU A 55 -4.38 -6.37 -13.64
CA GLU A 55 -3.73 -5.05 -13.51
C GLU A 55 -4.33 -4.18 -12.39
N LYS A 56 -5.46 -4.59 -11.80
CA LYS A 56 -6.15 -3.80 -10.79
C LYS A 56 -5.69 -4.16 -9.38
N ILE A 57 -5.51 -3.14 -8.55
CA ILE A 57 -5.36 -3.30 -7.11
C ILE A 57 -6.71 -3.72 -6.52
N ALA A 58 -6.70 -4.82 -5.76
CA ALA A 58 -7.87 -5.37 -5.08
C ALA A 58 -7.84 -5.07 -3.57
N ALA A 59 -6.64 -5.02 -2.99
CA ALA A 59 -6.43 -4.65 -1.60
C ALA A 59 -5.00 -4.16 -1.40
N VAL A 60 -4.80 -3.44 -0.30
CA VAL A 60 -3.48 -2.98 0.17
C VAL A 60 -3.35 -3.34 1.65
N PHE A 61 -2.12 -3.63 2.09
CA PHE A 61 -1.83 -3.96 3.48
C PHE A 61 -0.58 -3.20 3.93
N PRO A 62 -0.73 -2.08 4.68
CA PRO A 62 0.39 -1.40 5.31
C PRO A 62 1.06 -2.32 6.33
N ALA A 63 2.39 -2.45 6.26
CA ALA A 63 3.15 -3.18 7.26
C ALA A 63 4.56 -2.60 7.38
N VAL A 64 5.08 -2.59 8.61
CA VAL A 64 6.43 -2.12 8.90
C VAL A 64 7.09 -2.97 9.97
N GLU A 65 8.41 -3.05 9.93
CA GLU A 65 9.25 -3.58 11.02
C GLU A 65 9.98 -2.41 11.71
N CYS A 66 9.99 -2.44 13.05
CA CYS A 66 10.80 -1.51 13.85
C CYS A 66 12.27 -1.93 13.79
N ILE A 67 13.14 -0.98 13.48
CA ILE A 67 14.60 -1.15 13.44
C ILE A 67 15.23 -0.54 14.69
#